data_AF-A0A956M397-F1
#
_entry.id   AF-A0A956M397-F1
#
_cell.length_a   1.000
_cell.length_b   1.000
_cell.length_c   1.000
_cell.angle_alpha   90.00
_cell.angle_beta   90.00
_cell.angle_gamma   90.00
#
_symmetry.space_group_name_H-M   'P 1'
#
loop_
_entity.id
_entity.type
_entity.pdbx_description
1 polymer ?
#
loop_
_entity_poly.entity_id
_entity_poly.type
_entity_poly.pdbx_seq_one_letter_code
_entity_poly.pdbx_strand_id
1 'polypeptide(L)'
;MHQPFSFELHHQQGNARRSTFHTPHGPIQMPAFAPVGTLANVKTLEPRDLRESGCELILANTYHLYLRPGHELIARMGGLHQFMGWDGPILTDSGGFQVFSLAHKRQLDDDGVTFRSHIDGSSHRFTPERVMAIEQALGPDIAMVLDECPDPLDHEYNQVAL
;
A
#
# COMPACT_ATOMS: atom_id res chain seq x y z
N MET A 1 4.68 -21.53 17.43
CA MET A 1 4.72 -20.58 16.30
C MET A 1 3.54 -19.65 16.47
N HIS A 2 3.77 -18.37 16.74
CA HIS A 2 2.70 -17.38 16.77
C HIS A 2 2.31 -17.10 15.31
N GLN A 3 1.04 -17.27 14.93
CA GLN A 3 0.60 -16.89 13.59
C GLN A 3 0.59 -15.35 13.53
N PRO A 4 1.40 -14.71 12.65
CA PRO A 4 1.47 -13.26 12.58
C PRO A 4 0.18 -12.61 12.06
N PHE A 5 -0.63 -13.39 11.33
CA PHE A 5 -1.96 -12.98 10.86
C PHE A 5 -3.01 -14.02 11.22
N SER A 6 -4.19 -13.55 11.63
CA SER A 6 -5.38 -14.38 11.81
C SER A 6 -6.65 -13.57 11.52
N PHE A 7 -7.71 -14.26 11.11
CA PHE A 7 -9.01 -13.66 10.81
C PHE A 7 -10.09 -14.35 11.63
N GLU A 8 -10.83 -13.58 12.42
CA GLU A 8 -11.92 -14.07 13.27
C GLU A 8 -13.25 -13.48 12.80
N LEU A 9 -14.17 -14.33 12.32
CA LEU A 9 -15.52 -13.92 11.96
C LEU A 9 -16.42 -13.95 13.20
N HIS A 10 -16.94 -12.79 13.60
CA HIS A 10 -17.84 -12.64 14.76
C HIS A 10 -19.30 -12.85 14.39
N HIS A 11 -19.72 -12.27 13.28
CA HIS A 11 -21.11 -12.34 12.83
C HIS A 11 -21.22 -12.14 11.31
N GLN A 12 -22.24 -12.74 10.70
CA GLN A 12 -22.56 -12.58 9.29
C GLN A 12 -24.07 -12.42 9.11
N GLN A 13 -24.45 -11.39 8.35
CA GLN A 13 -25.83 -11.15 7.93
C GLN A 13 -25.86 -10.98 6.40
N GLY A 14 -26.32 -12.01 5.69
CA GLY A 14 -26.17 -12.07 4.23
C GLY A 14 -24.69 -12.03 3.82
N ASN A 15 -24.32 -11.03 3.01
CA ASN A 15 -22.92 -10.82 2.58
C ASN A 15 -22.13 -9.88 3.52
N ALA A 16 -22.79 -9.21 4.47
CA ALA A 16 -22.14 -8.34 5.44
C ALA A 16 -21.49 -9.18 6.55
N ARG A 17 -20.25 -8.83 6.92
CA ARG A 17 -19.43 -9.58 7.88
C ARG A 17 -18.85 -8.62 8.91
N ARG A 18 -18.98 -8.99 10.19
CA ARG A 18 -18.27 -8.37 11.32
C ARG A 18 -17.14 -9.30 11.71
N SER A 19 -15.90 -8.83 11.67
CA SER A 19 -14.73 -9.65 11.97
C SER A 19 -13.60 -8.82 12.59
N THR A 20 -12.60 -9.52 13.12
CA THR A 20 -11.31 -8.94 13.50
C THR A 20 -10.22 -9.57 12.65
N PHE A 21 -9.36 -8.74 12.05
CA PHE A 21 -8.16 -9.17 11.36
C PHE A 21 -6.95 -8.80 12.22
N HIS A 22 -6.25 -9.81 12.74
CA HIS A 22 -5.07 -9.62 13.58
C HIS A 22 -3.84 -9.47 12.71
N THR A 23 -3.03 -8.47 13.02
CA THR A 23 -1.74 -8.18 12.38
C THR A 23 -0.64 -8.05 13.45
N PRO A 24 0.65 -8.07 13.07
CA PRO A 24 1.75 -7.89 14.01
C PRO A 24 1.68 -6.61 14.84
N HIS A 25 1.17 -5.51 14.27
CA HIS A 25 1.06 -4.20 14.94
C HIS A 25 -0.33 -3.89 15.51
N GLY A 26 -1.24 -4.88 15.58
CA GLY A 26 -2.53 -4.75 16.26
C GLY A 26 -3.71 -5.35 15.48
N PRO A 27 -4.87 -5.47 16.15
CA PRO A 27 -6.10 -5.91 15.50
C PRO A 27 -6.73 -4.79 14.67
N ILE A 28 -7.40 -5.17 13.58
CA ILE A 28 -8.23 -4.30 12.74
C ILE A 28 -9.68 -4.80 12.82
N GLN A 29 -10.58 -3.93 13.22
CA GLN A 29 -12.00 -4.19 13.31
C GLN A 29 -12.65 -3.99 11.94
N MET A 30 -13.18 -5.07 11.36
CA MET A 30 -13.76 -5.07 10.02
C MET A 30 -15.30 -4.96 10.07
N PRO A 31 -15.94 -4.15 9.20
CA PRO A 31 -15.35 -3.40 8.08
C PRO A 31 -14.52 -2.21 8.56
N ALA A 32 -13.35 -2.02 7.95
CA ALA A 32 -12.41 -0.96 8.29
C ALA A 32 -12.33 0.09 7.19
N PHE A 33 -12.04 1.32 7.58
CA PHE A 33 -11.66 2.42 6.67
C PHE A 33 -10.20 2.76 6.95
N ALA A 34 -9.40 2.90 5.89
CA ALA A 34 -7.99 3.22 5.99
C ALA A 34 -7.72 4.63 5.43
N PRO A 35 -7.41 5.64 6.26
CA PRO A 35 -6.93 6.92 5.79
C PRO A 35 -5.65 6.76 4.97
N VAL A 36 -5.49 7.57 3.93
CA VAL A 36 -4.35 7.48 3.01
C VAL A 36 -3.23 8.41 3.43
N GLY A 37 -2.06 7.82 3.72
CA GLY A 37 -0.78 8.48 3.95
C GLY A 37 0.09 8.50 2.69
N THR A 38 0.17 9.65 2.01
CA THR A 38 0.86 9.74 0.71
C THR A 38 2.38 9.81 0.83
N LEU A 39 2.92 10.57 1.79
CA LEU A 39 4.37 10.77 1.98
C LEU A 39 4.76 10.47 3.43
N ALA A 40 4.37 9.29 3.90
CA ALA A 40 4.49 8.88 5.31
C ALA A 40 3.75 9.82 6.28
N ASN A 41 2.68 10.46 5.80
CA ASN A 41 1.80 11.28 6.61
C ASN A 41 0.38 11.29 6.03
N VAL A 42 -0.62 11.26 6.90
CA VAL A 42 -1.98 11.65 6.54
C VAL A 42 -2.02 13.17 6.55
N LYS A 43 -2.43 13.77 5.42
CA LYS A 43 -2.37 15.23 5.27
C LYS A 43 -3.14 15.91 6.40
N THR A 44 -2.54 16.97 6.95
CA THR A 44 -3.07 17.83 8.03
C THR A 44 -3.30 17.18 9.39
N LEU A 45 -2.96 15.90 9.58
CA LEU A 45 -3.18 15.18 10.85
C LEU A 45 -1.87 14.65 11.41
N GLU A 46 -1.70 14.77 12.72
CA GLU A 46 -0.66 14.07 13.47
C GLU A 46 -1.11 12.63 13.77
N PRO A 47 -0.17 11.69 14.02
CA PRO A 47 -0.52 10.32 14.42
C PRO A 47 -1.41 10.23 15.68
N ARG A 48 -1.36 11.23 16.57
CA ARG A 48 -2.26 11.30 17.73
C ARG A 48 -3.71 11.51 17.31
N ASP A 49 -3.95 12.40 16.33
CA ASP A 49 -5.28 12.77 15.89
C ASP A 49 -5.96 11.55 15.23
N LEU A 50 -5.18 10.77 14.48
CA LEU A 50 -5.62 9.50 13.91
C LEU A 50 -6.02 8.49 15.00
N ARG A 51 -5.20 8.29 16.03
CA ARG A 51 -5.56 7.38 17.14
C ARG A 51 -6.80 7.86 17.88
N GLU A 52 -6.92 9.15 18.17
CA GLU A 52 -8.08 9.72 18.86
C GLU A 52 -9.38 9.56 18.05
N SER A 53 -9.29 9.56 16.72
CA SER A 53 -10.43 9.26 15.83
C SER A 53 -10.86 7.78 15.81
N GLY A 54 -10.09 6.87 16.44
CA GLY A 54 -10.33 5.43 16.36
C GLY A 54 -9.80 4.79 15.08
N CYS A 55 -8.85 5.42 14.38
CA CYS A 55 -8.17 4.84 13.23
C CYS A 55 -7.35 3.63 13.69
N GLU A 56 -7.55 2.49 13.05
CA GLU A 56 -6.80 1.24 13.33
C GLU A 56 -5.88 0.83 12.18
N LEU A 57 -6.08 1.37 10.97
CA LEU A 57 -5.32 1.01 9.78
C LEU A 57 -5.04 2.25 8.95
N ILE A 58 -3.79 2.41 8.51
CA ILE A 58 -3.41 3.44 7.53
C ILE A 58 -3.01 2.77 6.23
N LEU A 59 -3.40 3.36 5.09
CA LEU A 59 -2.86 3.01 3.79
C LEU A 59 -1.69 3.94 3.47
N ALA A 60 -0.48 3.42 3.25
CA ALA A 60 0.68 4.18 2.82
C ALA A 60 0.97 3.95 1.33
N ASN A 61 1.38 5.01 0.63
CA ASN A 61 1.59 4.93 -0.80
C ASN A 61 3.02 4.55 -1.20
N THR A 62 3.22 3.37 -1.77
CA THR A 62 4.57 2.89 -2.12
C THR A 62 5.20 3.68 -3.25
N TYR A 63 4.42 4.09 -4.26
CA TYR A 63 4.94 4.87 -5.38
C TYR A 63 5.60 6.19 -4.93
N HIS A 64 4.92 6.93 -4.07
CA HIS A 64 5.43 8.19 -3.53
C HIS A 64 6.62 7.97 -2.61
N LEU A 65 6.53 7.03 -1.66
CA LEU A 65 7.61 6.71 -0.72
C LEU A 65 8.87 6.21 -1.44
N TYR A 66 8.72 5.43 -2.50
CA TYR A 66 9.81 4.95 -3.34
C TYR A 66 10.55 6.10 -4.01
N LEU A 67 9.84 7.05 -4.62
CA LEU A 67 10.45 8.19 -5.30
C LEU A 67 11.04 9.20 -4.32
N ARG A 68 10.36 9.44 -3.20
CA ARG A 68 10.82 10.34 -2.15
C ARG A 68 10.12 10.01 -0.82
N PRO A 69 10.84 9.73 0.25
CA PRO A 69 12.30 9.91 0.42
C PRO A 69 13.16 8.74 -0.09
N GLY A 70 12.55 7.63 -0.50
CA GLY A 70 13.22 6.38 -0.86
C GLY A 70 13.12 5.33 0.23
N HIS A 71 12.66 4.14 -0.15
CA HIS A 71 12.47 2.97 0.72
C HIS A 71 13.73 2.56 1.50
N GLU A 72 14.92 2.66 0.91
CA GLU A 72 16.17 2.35 1.62
C GLU A 72 16.45 3.30 2.78
N LEU A 73 16.11 4.59 2.64
CA LEU A 73 16.27 5.54 3.73
C LEU A 73 15.29 5.21 4.86
N ILE A 74 14.03 4.93 4.52
CA ILE A 74 13.00 4.55 5.47
C ILE A 74 13.42 3.29 6.25
N ALA A 75 13.93 2.28 5.55
CA ALA A 75 14.47 1.07 6.17
C ALA A 75 15.59 1.39 7.18
N ARG A 76 16.56 2.24 6.80
CA ARG A 76 17.65 2.68 7.70
C ARG A 76 17.17 3.49 8.90
N MET A 77 16.01 4.14 8.80
CA MET A 77 15.38 4.90 9.88
C MET A 77 14.47 4.05 10.78
N GLY A 78 14.45 2.73 10.58
CA GLY A 78 13.70 1.79 11.41
C GLY A 78 12.38 1.32 10.81
N GLY A 79 12.17 1.52 9.51
CA GLY A 79 10.94 1.13 8.82
C GLY A 79 9.86 2.22 8.86
N LEU A 80 8.77 1.97 8.15
CA LEU A 80 7.74 2.97 7.88
C LEU A 80 7.01 3.40 9.15
N HIS A 81 6.68 2.47 10.05
CA HIS A 81 6.07 2.74 11.35
C HIS A 81 6.86 3.77 12.16
N GLN A 82 8.17 3.52 12.35
CA GLN A 82 9.05 4.43 13.08
C GLN A 82 9.22 5.76 12.34
N PHE A 83 9.36 5.73 11.01
CA PHE A 83 9.54 6.92 10.18
C PHE A 83 8.33 7.87 10.26
N MET A 84 7.10 7.34 10.34
CA MET A 84 5.87 8.13 10.41
C MET A 84 5.32 8.35 11.82
N GLY A 85 5.89 7.70 12.83
CA GLY A 85 5.41 7.77 14.23
C GLY A 85 4.07 7.05 14.46
N TRP A 86 3.76 6.03 13.66
CA TRP A 86 2.56 5.21 13.77
C TRP A 86 2.92 3.81 14.24
N ASP A 87 2.32 3.35 15.33
CA ASP A 87 2.58 2.02 15.90
C ASP A 87 1.48 1.00 15.60
N GLY A 88 0.45 1.40 14.87
CA GLY A 88 -0.65 0.53 14.47
C GLY A 88 -0.39 -0.13 13.11
N PRO A 89 -1.36 -0.94 12.64
CA PRO A 89 -1.33 -1.57 11.34
C PRO A 89 -1.12 -0.60 10.18
N ILE A 90 -0.26 -0.98 9.23
CA ILE A 90 -0.06 -0.28 7.94
C ILE A 90 -0.31 -1.25 6.79
N LEU A 91 -1.14 -0.82 5.84
CA LEU A 91 -1.26 -1.40 4.51
C LEU A 91 -0.50 -0.52 3.52
N THR A 92 0.24 -1.10 2.60
CA THR A 92 0.83 -0.38 1.47
C THR A 92 0.21 -0.83 0.16
N ASP A 93 -0.05 0.12 -0.73
CA ASP A 93 -0.39 -0.23 -2.12
C ASP A 93 0.89 -0.60 -2.90
N SER A 94 0.75 -1.30 -4.03
CA SER A 94 1.91 -1.72 -4.83
C SER A 94 2.57 -0.58 -5.62
N GLY A 95 1.93 0.60 -5.64
CA GLY A 95 2.26 1.71 -6.53
C GLY A 95 1.82 1.50 -7.99
N GLY A 96 1.24 0.34 -8.34
CA GLY A 96 0.77 0.01 -9.68
C GLY A 96 -0.20 1.07 -10.18
N PHE A 97 -1.31 1.28 -9.47
CA PHE A 97 -2.33 2.26 -9.85
C PHE A 97 -1.79 3.66 -10.17
N GLN A 98 -0.78 4.16 -9.45
CA GLN A 98 -0.19 5.48 -9.69
C GLN A 98 0.69 5.47 -10.94
N VAL A 99 1.41 4.38 -11.21
CA VAL A 99 2.11 4.21 -12.48
C VAL A 99 1.08 4.17 -13.63
N PHE A 100 -0.05 3.49 -13.46
CA PHE A 100 -1.08 3.41 -14.49
C PHE A 100 -1.83 4.75 -14.68
N SER A 101 -2.15 5.48 -13.61
CA SER A 101 -2.96 6.70 -13.68
C SER A 101 -2.17 7.99 -13.94
N LEU A 102 -0.91 8.09 -13.51
CA LEU A 102 -0.12 9.33 -13.57
C LEU A 102 0.97 9.34 -14.65
N ALA A 103 1.41 8.17 -15.13
CA ALA A 103 2.49 8.11 -16.11
C ALA A 103 1.96 8.07 -17.55
N HIS A 104 1.76 9.24 -18.15
CA HIS A 104 1.55 9.38 -19.60
C HIS A 104 2.68 8.77 -20.47
N LYS A 105 3.82 8.41 -19.85
CA LYS A 105 4.99 7.78 -20.49
C LYS A 105 5.39 6.51 -19.75
N ARG A 106 4.47 5.55 -19.68
CA ARG A 106 4.76 4.18 -19.22
C ARG A 106 5.02 3.25 -20.40
N GLN A 107 5.85 2.25 -20.19
CA GLN A 107 6.04 1.11 -21.09
C GLN A 107 5.80 -0.15 -20.27
N LEU A 108 4.79 -0.91 -20.65
CA LEU A 108 4.43 -2.18 -20.04
C LEU A 108 4.94 -3.31 -20.93
N ASP A 109 5.49 -4.34 -20.30
CA ASP A 109 5.79 -5.64 -20.90
C ASP A 109 5.56 -6.74 -19.85
N ASP A 110 5.76 -7.99 -20.23
CA ASP A 110 5.45 -9.17 -19.39
C ASP A 110 6.17 -9.18 -18.04
N ASP A 111 7.33 -8.54 -17.93
CA ASP A 111 8.14 -8.52 -16.70
C ASP A 111 7.81 -7.32 -15.79
N GLY A 112 6.96 -6.39 -16.24
CA GLY A 112 6.49 -5.25 -15.45
C GLY A 112 6.47 -3.93 -16.20
N VAL A 113 6.62 -2.83 -15.46
CA VAL A 113 6.35 -1.48 -15.97
C VAL A 113 7.53 -0.53 -15.80
N THR A 114 7.93 0.10 -16.91
CA THR A 114 8.89 1.20 -16.92
C THR A 114 8.13 2.52 -16.94
N PHE A 115 8.51 3.46 -16.09
CA PHE A 115 7.89 4.78 -16.04
C PHE A 115 8.91 5.87 -15.76
N ARG A 116 8.50 7.12 -15.98
CA ARG A 116 9.30 8.30 -15.62
C ARG A 116 8.76 8.92 -14.34
N SER A 117 9.66 9.26 -13.43
CA SER A 117 9.37 10.01 -12.21
C SER A 117 8.72 11.35 -12.56
N HIS A 118 7.62 11.68 -11.89
CA HIS A 118 6.97 12.99 -12.01
C HIS A 118 7.73 14.10 -11.26
N ILE A 119 8.74 13.73 -10.46
CA ILE A 119 9.52 14.66 -9.65
C ILE A 119 10.67 15.27 -10.46
N ASP A 120 11.39 14.45 -11.21
CA ASP A 120 12.66 14.81 -11.88
C ASP A 120 12.83 14.17 -13.27
N GLY A 121 11.89 13.33 -13.72
CA GLY A 121 11.90 12.73 -15.05
C GLY A 121 12.82 11.51 -15.21
N SER A 122 13.48 11.06 -14.14
CA SER A 122 14.30 9.84 -14.13
C SER A 122 13.49 8.61 -14.53
N SER A 123 14.16 7.63 -15.15
CA SER A 123 13.52 6.37 -15.55
C SER A 123 13.59 5.36 -14.41
N HIS A 124 12.46 4.73 -14.10
CA HIS A 124 12.35 3.68 -13.09
C HIS A 124 11.61 2.47 -13.67
N ARG A 125 11.86 1.30 -13.07
CA ARG A 125 11.23 0.04 -13.43
C ARG A 125 10.63 -0.58 -12.17
N PHE A 126 9.36 -0.96 -12.25
CA PHE A 126 8.70 -1.82 -11.25
C PHE A 126 8.45 -3.19 -11.88
N THR A 127 8.94 -4.22 -11.19
CA THR A 127 8.61 -5.64 -11.42
C THR A 127 7.97 -6.17 -10.14
N PRO A 128 7.25 -7.29 -10.17
CA PRO A 128 6.68 -7.89 -8.96
C PRO A 128 7.73 -8.08 -7.85
N GLU A 129 8.90 -8.61 -8.17
CA GLU A 129 10.00 -8.86 -7.22
C GLU A 129 10.54 -7.55 -6.65
N ARG A 130 10.70 -6.53 -7.50
CA ARG A 130 11.24 -5.24 -7.07
C ARG A 130 10.26 -4.51 -6.17
N VAL A 131 8.96 -4.57 -6.47
CA VAL A 131 7.92 -3.99 -5.59
C VAL A 131 7.92 -4.73 -4.26
N MET A 132 7.93 -6.06 -4.23
CA MET A 132 8.02 -6.81 -2.97
C MET A 132 9.28 -6.49 -2.16
N ALA A 133 10.43 -6.28 -2.80
CA ALA A 133 11.64 -5.84 -2.12
C ALA A 133 11.52 -4.41 -1.53
N ILE A 134 10.84 -3.51 -2.24
CA ILE A 134 10.52 -2.16 -1.75
C ILE A 134 9.58 -2.25 -0.55
N GLU A 135 8.49 -3.03 -0.66
CA GLU A 135 7.54 -3.25 0.43
C GLU A 135 8.24 -3.82 1.66
N GLN A 136 9.08 -4.83 1.49
CA GLN A 136 9.85 -5.41 2.58
C GLN A 136 10.78 -4.38 3.26
N ALA A 137 11.37 -3.46 2.50
CA ALA A 137 12.19 -2.39 3.05
C ALA A 137 11.37 -1.33 3.79
N LEU A 138 10.15 -1.04 3.33
CA LEU A 138 9.20 -0.17 4.05
C LEU A 138 8.70 -0.85 5.34
N GLY A 139 8.49 -2.16 5.32
CA GLY A 139 8.05 -2.95 6.46
C GLY A 139 6.59 -2.74 6.88
N PRO A 140 5.61 -2.71 5.95
CA PRO A 140 4.18 -2.67 6.29
C PRO A 140 3.73 -3.99 6.92
N ASP A 141 2.55 -3.99 7.54
CA ASP A 141 1.87 -5.23 7.94
C ASP A 141 1.27 -5.94 6.74
N ILE A 142 0.63 -5.19 5.84
CA ILE A 142 -0.07 -5.72 4.67
C ILE A 142 0.56 -5.11 3.42
N ALA A 143 1.29 -5.91 2.65
CA ALA A 143 1.85 -5.50 1.38
C ALA A 143 0.96 -5.97 0.22
N MET A 144 0.55 -5.06 -0.65
CA MET A 144 -0.21 -5.40 -1.85
C MET A 144 0.73 -5.81 -2.99
N VAL A 145 0.36 -6.87 -3.71
CA VAL A 145 1.11 -7.31 -4.90
C VAL A 145 1.03 -6.29 -6.03
N LEU A 146 2.08 -6.21 -6.85
CA LEU A 146 2.03 -5.42 -8.08
C LEU A 146 1.01 -6.02 -9.03
N ASP A 147 0.06 -5.18 -9.45
CA ASP A 147 -1.03 -5.50 -10.35
C ASP A 147 -1.05 -4.52 -11.52
N GLU A 148 -1.74 -4.93 -12.58
CA GLU A 148 -2.10 -4.05 -13.69
C GLU A 148 -3.51 -3.49 -13.46
N CYS A 149 -3.65 -2.17 -13.57
CA CYS A 149 -4.95 -1.51 -13.50
C CYS A 149 -5.33 -0.98 -14.90
N PRO A 150 -6.02 -1.78 -15.71
CA PRO A 150 -6.47 -1.37 -17.03
C PRO A 150 -7.61 -0.35 -16.97
N ASP A 151 -7.91 0.28 -18.10
CA ASP A 151 -9.07 1.17 -18.20
C ASP A 151 -10.36 0.35 -17.98
N PRO A 152 -11.21 0.68 -16.99
CA PRO A 152 -12.42 -0.07 -16.72
C PRO A 152 -13.41 -0.07 -17.90
N LEU A 153 -13.26 0.83 -18.87
CA LEU A 153 -14.12 0.92 -20.06
C LEU A 153 -13.59 0.12 -21.26
N ASP A 154 -12.36 -0.39 -21.21
CA ASP A 154 -11.77 -1.22 -22.27
C ASP A 154 -12.10 -2.70 -22.07
N HIS A 155 -13.30 -3.10 -22.50
CA HIS A 155 -13.78 -4.45 -22.28
C HIS A 155 -12.92 -5.53 -22.95
N GLU A 156 -12.40 -5.26 -24.16
CA GLU A 156 -11.59 -6.23 -24.89
C GLU A 156 -10.26 -6.49 -24.18
N TYR A 157 -9.58 -5.42 -23.74
CA TYR A 157 -8.36 -5.56 -22.97
C TYR A 157 -8.59 -6.28 -21.62
N ASN A 158 -9.65 -5.90 -20.91
CA ASN A 158 -9.99 -6.47 -19.61
C ASN A 158 -10.26 -7.98 -19.66
N GLN A 159 -10.79 -8.50 -20.77
CA GLN A 159 -10.96 -9.96 -20.94
C GLN A 159 -9.64 -10.70 -21.12
N VAL A 160 -8.62 -10.06 -21.70
CA VAL A 160 -7.30 -10.65 -21.93
C VAL A 160 -6.44 -10.60 -20.67
N ALA A 161 -6.63 -9.58 -19.83
CA ALA A 161 -5.85 -9.37 -18.61
C ALA A 161 -6.31 -10.19 -17.38
N LEU A 162 -7.51 -10.81 -17.43
CA LEU A 162 -8.07 -11.67 -16.38
C LEU A 162 -7.62 -13.13 -16.50
#